data_AF-A0A7S3N424-F1
#
_entry.id   AF-A0A7S3N424-F1
#
_cell.length_a   1.000
_cell.length_b   1.000
_cell.length_c   1.000
_cell.angle_alpha   90.00
_cell.angle_beta   90.00
_cell.angle_gamma   90.00
#
_symmetry.space_group_name_H-M   'P 1'
#
loop_
_entity.id
_entity.type
_entity.pdbx_description
1 polymer ?
#
loop_
_entity_poly.entity_id
_entity_poly.type
_entity_poly.pdbx_seq_one_letter_code
_entity_poly.pdbx_strand_id
1 'polypeptide(L)'
;SVITKLLAKDPEERLGHSSTNQGAKKVKKHPFFRNIAWDKILERSYEAPYVPSIDIDKIQQYLQGKGCKIGRIRKKGDKYGKLAETDLPPKVKQAVKYLNKKFN
;
A
#
# COMPACT_ATOMS: atom_id res chain seq x y z
N SER A 1 -23.86 8.90 -0.64
CA SER A 1 -22.64 8.81 0.21
C SER A 1 -21.83 7.58 -0.20
N VAL A 2 -20.51 7.56 0.07
CA VAL A 2 -19.65 6.39 -0.21
C VAL A 2 -20.02 5.18 0.65
N ILE A 3 -20.40 5.41 1.91
CA ILE A 3 -20.71 4.36 2.90
C ILE A 3 -21.92 3.54 2.45
N THR A 4 -23.03 4.20 2.09
CA THR A 4 -24.25 3.54 1.64
C THR A 4 -24.02 2.65 0.41
N LYS A 5 -23.19 3.10 -0.53
CA LYS A 5 -22.92 2.33 -1.75
C LYS A 5 -21.99 1.14 -1.51
N LEU A 6 -21.03 1.26 -0.59
CA LEU A 6 -20.16 0.13 -0.20
C LEU A 6 -20.95 -0.94 0.59
N LEU A 7 -21.94 -0.53 1.35
CA LEU A 7 -22.76 -1.41 2.20
C LEU A 7 -24.10 -1.80 1.55
N ALA A 8 -24.23 -1.66 0.22
CA ALA A 8 -25.43 -2.11 -0.48
C ALA A 8 -25.63 -3.62 -0.29
N LYS A 9 -26.86 -4.01 0.10
CA LYS A 9 -27.21 -5.42 0.37
C LYS A 9 -27.10 -6.25 -0.91
N ASP A 10 -27.67 -5.75 -2.00
CA ASP A 10 -27.51 -6.32 -3.33
C ASP A 10 -26.05 -6.16 -3.83
N PRO A 11 -25.36 -7.25 -4.18
CA PRO A 11 -24.02 -7.19 -4.78
C PRO A 11 -23.97 -6.38 -6.06
N GLU A 12 -24.98 -6.46 -6.94
CA GLU A 12 -24.93 -5.80 -8.26
C GLU A 12 -24.91 -4.26 -8.13
N GLU A 13 -25.56 -3.73 -7.10
CA GLU A 13 -25.58 -2.31 -6.74
C GLU A 13 -24.41 -1.88 -5.85
N ARG A 14 -23.63 -2.84 -5.33
CA ARG A 14 -22.53 -2.56 -4.39
C ARG A 14 -21.35 -1.91 -5.10
N LEU A 15 -20.92 -0.77 -4.57
CA LEU A 15 -19.72 -0.11 -5.06
C LEU A 15 -18.50 -1.01 -4.87
N GLY A 16 -17.79 -1.28 -5.96
CA GLY A 16 -16.66 -2.21 -5.96
C GLY A 16 -17.00 -3.60 -6.50
N HIS A 17 -18.30 -3.94 -6.63
CA HIS A 17 -18.73 -5.14 -7.35
C HIS A 17 -18.82 -4.86 -8.85
N SER A 18 -18.42 -5.86 -9.64
CA SER A 18 -18.51 -5.86 -11.10
C SER A 18 -18.13 -7.23 -11.63
N SER A 19 -18.96 -7.80 -12.50
CA SER A 19 -18.67 -9.02 -13.24
C SER A 19 -17.50 -8.88 -14.23
N THR A 20 -17.15 -7.65 -14.63
CA THR A 20 -16.16 -7.36 -15.69
C THR A 20 -14.83 -6.80 -15.16
N ASN A 21 -14.46 -7.11 -13.91
CA ASN A 21 -13.24 -6.61 -13.24
C ASN A 21 -13.14 -5.07 -13.15
N GLN A 22 -14.24 -4.34 -13.35
CA GLN A 22 -14.25 -2.86 -13.31
C GLN A 22 -14.58 -2.28 -11.93
N GLY A 23 -14.82 -3.12 -10.92
CA GLY A 23 -15.25 -2.71 -9.59
C GLY A 23 -14.31 -1.68 -8.97
N ALA A 24 -13.00 -1.95 -9.01
CA ALA A 24 -11.98 -1.02 -8.52
C ALA A 24 -12.01 0.33 -9.26
N LYS A 25 -12.27 0.36 -10.57
CA LYS A 25 -12.37 1.62 -11.33
C LYS A 25 -13.57 2.45 -10.86
N LYS A 26 -14.70 1.82 -10.54
CA LYS A 26 -15.88 2.51 -9.98
C LYS A 26 -15.57 3.15 -8.61
N VAL A 27 -14.85 2.44 -7.75
CA VAL A 27 -14.39 2.98 -6.44
C VAL A 27 -13.49 4.19 -6.64
N LYS A 28 -12.47 4.07 -7.50
CA LYS A 28 -11.51 5.16 -7.78
C LYS A 28 -12.17 6.44 -8.33
N LYS A 29 -13.24 6.29 -9.11
CA LYS A 29 -13.99 7.40 -9.72
C LYS A 29 -15.02 8.05 -8.79
N HIS A 30 -15.29 7.49 -7.61
CA HIS A 30 -16.33 8.01 -6.73
C HIS A 30 -15.95 9.41 -6.17
N PRO A 31 -16.88 10.38 -6.08
CA PRO A 31 -16.57 11.75 -5.66
C PRO A 31 -15.86 11.91 -4.32
N PHE A 32 -16.11 10.98 -3.38
CA PHE A 32 -15.41 10.93 -2.09
C PHE A 32 -13.88 10.83 -2.25
N PHE A 33 -13.40 10.10 -3.27
CA PHE A 33 -11.97 9.90 -3.52
C PHE A 33 -11.42 10.83 -4.62
N ARG A 34 -12.13 11.89 -5.02
CA ARG A 34 -11.74 12.77 -6.13
C ARG A 34 -10.37 13.45 -5.96
N ASN A 35 -9.96 13.69 -4.71
CA ASN A 35 -8.71 14.38 -4.37
C ASN A 35 -7.53 13.41 -4.17
N ILE A 36 -7.70 12.13 -4.47
CA ILE A 36 -6.67 11.10 -4.30
C ILE A 36 -5.98 10.83 -5.64
N ALA A 37 -4.67 11.06 -5.68
CA ALA A 37 -3.80 10.59 -6.75
C ALA A 37 -3.41 9.14 -6.49
N TRP A 38 -4.13 8.20 -7.10
CA TRP A 38 -3.94 6.76 -6.87
C TRP A 38 -2.53 6.26 -7.18
N ASP A 39 -1.85 6.85 -8.16
CA ASP A 39 -0.48 6.48 -8.52
C ASP A 39 0.51 6.88 -7.42
N LYS A 40 0.30 8.05 -6.79
CA LYS A 40 1.09 8.48 -5.63
C LYS A 40 0.89 7.56 -4.42
N ILE A 41 -0.33 7.06 -4.20
CA ILE A 41 -0.56 6.04 -3.14
C ILE A 41 0.21 4.75 -3.46
N LEU A 42 0.19 4.29 -4.71
CA LEU A 42 0.90 3.08 -5.14
C LEU A 42 2.42 3.23 -4.96
N GLU A 43 2.96 4.39 -5.30
CA GLU A 43 4.36 4.76 -5.07
C GLU A 43 4.69 5.01 -3.59
N ARG A 44 3.66 5.08 -2.73
CA ARG A 44 3.69 5.36 -1.29
C ARG A 44 4.11 6.81 -0.94
N SER A 45 3.82 7.79 -1.82
CA SER A 45 4.36 9.17 -1.79
C SER A 45 3.52 10.20 -1.08
N TYR A 46 2.38 9.77 -0.58
CA TYR A 46 1.62 10.56 0.37
C TYR A 46 2.31 10.56 1.74
N GLU A 47 2.38 11.75 2.33
CA GLU A 47 2.60 11.84 3.76
C GLU A 47 1.41 11.20 4.48
N ALA A 48 1.70 10.26 5.38
CA ALA A 48 0.65 9.60 6.15
C ALA A 48 0.06 10.61 7.16
N PRO A 49 -1.28 10.71 7.28
CA PRO A 49 -1.91 11.64 8.23
C PRO A 49 -1.62 11.28 9.69
N TYR A 50 -1.20 10.04 9.93
CA TYR A 50 -0.82 9.55 11.24
C TYR A 50 0.36 8.60 11.11
N VAL A 51 1.39 8.85 11.90
CA VAL A 51 2.53 7.95 12.08
C VAL A 51 2.52 7.49 13.53
N PRO A 52 2.23 6.20 13.80
CA PRO A 52 2.17 5.71 15.18
C PRO A 52 3.53 5.81 15.86
N SER A 53 3.53 6.21 17.14
CA SER A 53 4.69 6.10 18.00
C SER A 53 4.95 4.63 18.33
N ILE A 54 6.13 4.14 17.96
CA ILE A 54 6.51 2.75 18.17
C ILE A 54 7.30 2.66 19.48
N ASP A 55 6.72 1.98 20.47
CA ASP A 55 7.42 1.58 21.70
C ASP A 55 8.01 0.19 21.47
N ILE A 56 9.30 0.17 21.17
CA ILE A 56 10.02 -1.04 20.76
C ILE A 56 9.99 -2.07 21.90
N ASP A 57 10.13 -1.62 23.14
CA ASP A 57 10.25 -2.50 24.29
C ASP A 57 8.91 -3.20 24.55
N LYS A 58 7.79 -2.47 24.46
CA LYS A 58 6.44 -3.06 24.54
C LYS A 58 6.16 -4.06 23.42
N ILE A 59 6.59 -3.75 22.19
CA ILE A 59 6.36 -4.66 21.06
C ILE A 59 7.25 -5.89 21.20
N GLN A 60 8.51 -5.74 21.62
CA GLN A 60 9.39 -6.86 21.89
C GLN A 60 8.80 -7.77 22.97
N GLN A 61 8.29 -7.21 24.08
CA GLN A 61 7.61 -7.96 25.12
C GLN A 61 6.39 -8.73 24.60
N TYR A 62 5.56 -8.12 23.74
CA TYR A 62 4.39 -8.78 23.14
C TYR A 62 4.78 -9.94 22.19
N LEU A 63 5.94 -9.82 21.53
CA LEU A 63 6.42 -10.79 20.56
C LEU A 63 7.32 -11.87 21.17
N GLN A 64 7.86 -11.66 22.36
CA GLN A 64 8.56 -12.68 23.14
C GLN A 64 7.62 -13.88 23.34
N GLY A 65 8.10 -15.07 22.95
CA GLY A 65 7.31 -16.31 23.01
C GLY A 65 6.44 -16.61 21.78
N LYS A 66 6.31 -15.69 20.80
CA LYS A 66 5.54 -15.90 19.56
C LYS A 66 6.40 -16.21 18.33
N GLY A 67 7.71 -16.42 18.51
CA GLY A 67 8.64 -16.78 17.43
C GLY A 67 8.86 -15.70 16.36
N CYS A 68 8.35 -14.48 16.56
CA CYS A 68 8.42 -13.39 15.58
C CYS A 68 9.36 -12.30 16.10
N LYS A 69 10.49 -12.06 15.41
CA LYS A 69 11.43 -10.98 15.75
C LYS A 69 11.10 -9.74 14.92
N ILE A 70 11.10 -8.57 15.54
CA ILE A 70 10.90 -7.30 14.82
C ILE A 70 12.12 -7.06 13.91
N GLY A 71 11.88 -6.84 12.62
CA GLY A 71 12.90 -6.37 11.68
C GLY A 71 13.31 -4.90 11.93
N ARG A 72 14.23 -4.37 11.11
CA ARG A 72 14.74 -3.00 11.25
C ARG A 72 13.62 -1.95 11.20
N ILE A 73 13.55 -1.07 12.20
CA ILE A 73 12.55 0.02 12.27
C ILE A 73 13.06 1.23 11.49
N ARG A 74 12.19 1.83 10.66
CA ARG A 74 12.50 3.02 9.84
C ARG A 74 12.54 4.27 10.72
N LYS A 75 13.55 5.12 10.54
CA LYS A 75 13.69 6.40 11.27
C LYS A 75 13.10 7.57 10.45
N LYS A 76 12.66 8.62 11.14
CA LYS A 76 12.14 9.86 10.52
C LYS A 76 13.26 10.53 9.71
N GLY A 77 13.15 10.50 8.39
CA GLY A 77 14.22 10.88 7.45
C GLY A 77 14.50 9.82 6.37
N ASP A 78 14.04 8.59 6.57
CA ASP A 78 14.09 7.52 5.58
C ASP A 78 13.10 7.78 4.42
N LYS A 79 13.34 8.81 3.59
CA LYS A 79 12.64 8.96 2.29
C LYS A 79 12.92 7.70 1.49
N TYR A 80 11.89 6.87 1.24
CA TYR A 80 11.95 5.58 0.55
C TYR A 80 13.37 5.06 0.43
N GLY A 81 13.96 4.71 1.58
CA GLY A 81 15.40 4.44 1.65
C GLY A 81 15.79 3.63 0.44
N LYS A 82 16.78 4.13 -0.34
CA LYS A 82 17.26 3.48 -1.57
C LYS A 82 17.27 1.98 -1.26
N LEU A 83 16.28 1.25 -1.77
CA LEU A 83 16.25 -0.20 -1.62
C LEU A 83 17.52 -0.62 -2.34
N ALA A 84 18.49 -1.13 -1.60
CA ALA A 84 19.64 -1.73 -2.24
C ALA A 84 19.07 -2.75 -3.23
N GLU A 85 19.64 -2.84 -4.43
CA GLU A 85 19.09 -3.70 -5.48
C GLU A 85 18.94 -5.15 -4.98
N THR A 86 19.74 -5.53 -3.97
CA THR A 86 19.68 -6.78 -3.20
C THR A 86 18.36 -7.03 -2.47
N ASP A 87 17.63 -5.98 -2.07
CA ASP A 87 16.45 -6.05 -1.21
C ASP A 87 15.13 -6.03 -2.01
N LEU A 88 15.20 -5.88 -3.33
CA LEU A 88 14.04 -5.90 -4.21
C LEU A 88 13.48 -7.32 -4.37
N PRO A 89 12.15 -7.52 -4.30
CA PRO A 89 11.53 -8.80 -4.63
C PRO A 89 11.92 -9.26 -6.04
N PRO A 90 12.03 -10.58 -6.31
CA PRO A 90 12.52 -11.10 -7.59
C PRO A 90 11.78 -10.54 -8.81
N LYS A 91 10.45 -10.36 -8.72
CA LYS A 91 9.61 -9.78 -9.78
C LYS A 91 9.99 -8.32 -10.09
N VAL A 92 10.37 -7.55 -9.07
CA VAL A 92 10.76 -6.15 -9.21
C VAL A 92 12.18 -6.05 -9.81
N LYS A 93 13.11 -6.91 -9.37
CA LYS A 93 14.45 -7.02 -9.97
C LYS A 93 14.39 -7.33 -11.47
N GLN A 94 13.54 -8.30 -11.85
CA GLN A 94 13.34 -8.67 -13.25
C GLN A 94 12.77 -7.51 -14.08
N ALA A 95 11.78 -6.78 -13.54
CA ALA A 95 11.20 -5.62 -14.21
C ALA A 95 12.22 -4.50 -14.40
N VAL A 96 13.00 -4.16 -13.36
CA VAL A 96 14.06 -3.13 -13.43
C VAL A 96 15.11 -3.52 -14.47
N LYS A 97 15.57 -4.78 -14.49
CA LYS A 97 16.50 -5.30 -15.50
C LYS A 97 15.95 -5.16 -16.93
N TYR A 98 14.68 -5.50 -17.14
CA TYR A 98 14.05 -5.37 -18.46
C TYR A 98 13.99 -3.92 -18.93
N LEU A 99 13.60 -3.00 -18.05
CA LEU A 99 13.48 -1.58 -18.38
C LEU A 99 14.85 -0.97 -18.69
N ASN A 100 15.88 -1.27 -17.90
CA ASN A 100 17.23 -0.77 -18.14
C ASN A 100 17.82 -1.28 -19.47
N LYS A 101 17.46 -2.49 -19.91
CA LYS A 101 17.86 -3.04 -21.22
C LYS A 101 17.07 -2.46 -22.39
N LYS A 102 15.84 -1.96 -22.14
CA LYS A 102 14.95 -1.45 -23.19
C LYS A 102 15.21 0.03 -23.50
N PHE A 103 15.69 0.77 -22.51
CA PHE A 103 15.83 2.22 -22.56
C PHE A 103 17.29 2.71 -22.42
N ASN A 104 18.26 1.80 -22.33
CA ASN A 104 19.67 2.02 -22.69
C ASN A 104 20.02 1.14 -23.89
#